data_AF-A0A952NY93-F1
#
_entry.id   AF-A0A952NY93-F1
#
_cell.length_a   1.000
_cell.length_b   1.000
_cell.length_c   1.000
_cell.angle_alpha   90.00
_cell.angle_beta   90.00
_cell.angle_gamma   90.00
#
_symmetry.space_group_name_H-M   'P 1'
#
loop_
_entity.id
_entity.type
_entity.pdbx_description
1 polymer ?
#
loop_
_entity_poly.entity_id
_entity_poly.type
_entity_poly.pdbx_seq_one_letter_code
_entity_poly.pdbx_strand_id
1 'polypeptide(L)'
;MIYGRRLFDKSHEGPFFKKPAHRVFRVVNSQFQWKYTLSLMVFLLVSLSFFMAPSWYFLNQNYAIFNRLARVAEPQLLEHLRREMWWLIGFSIFSISSLIVVTTWVGLKMTANIIGPLISMERHIWKVTTGDWSSPDFKIRSEDDFRDLAEAYSYLYRSLKAQAESELKLLEKIHIPPEHRDAFNALHSLMDLKRKQMNLKPPSPELPDEWKRAIHAVPPEAPGSRRAS
;
A
#
# COMPACT_ATOMS: atom_id res chain seq x y z
N MET A 1 -20.21 -17.73 12.62
CA MET A 1 -18.76 -17.46 12.45
C MET A 1 -18.34 -17.92 11.05
N ILE A 2 -18.31 -17.03 10.04
CA ILE A 2 -18.16 -17.41 8.61
C ILE A 2 -16.81 -16.96 8.00
N TYR A 3 -15.89 -16.38 8.78
CA TYR A 3 -14.60 -15.88 8.25
C TYR A 3 -13.36 -16.74 8.59
N GLY A 4 -13.52 -17.91 9.22
CA GLY A 4 -12.39 -18.63 9.82
C GLY A 4 -11.48 -19.42 8.86
N ARG A 5 -11.96 -19.84 7.68
CA ARG A 5 -11.19 -20.78 6.82
C ARG A 5 -10.49 -20.14 5.61
N ARG A 6 -10.96 -18.98 5.14
CA ARG A 6 -10.38 -18.29 3.96
C ARG A 6 -9.23 -17.33 4.30
N LEU A 7 -9.09 -16.90 5.56
CA LEU A 7 -8.02 -16.00 6.00
C LEU A 7 -6.64 -16.67 6.11
N PHE A 8 -6.60 -17.99 6.27
CA PHE A 8 -5.35 -18.76 6.46
C PHE A 8 -4.90 -19.52 5.21
N ASP A 9 -5.65 -19.42 4.12
CA ASP A 9 -5.24 -19.99 2.85
C ASP A 9 -4.20 -19.04 2.22
N LYS A 10 -2.92 -19.41 2.32
CA LYS A 10 -1.80 -18.66 1.74
C LYS A 10 -1.92 -18.47 0.22
N SER A 11 -2.85 -19.18 -0.45
CA SER A 11 -3.15 -19.03 -1.87
C SER A 11 -3.99 -17.79 -2.20
N HIS A 12 -4.70 -17.21 -1.22
CA HIS A 12 -5.45 -15.97 -1.41
C HIS A 12 -4.54 -14.76 -1.22
N GLU A 13 -3.75 -14.53 -2.26
CA GLU A 13 -3.03 -13.29 -2.47
C GLU A 13 -4.06 -12.14 -2.61
N GLY A 14 -4.00 -11.13 -1.73
CA GLY A 14 -4.99 -10.05 -1.65
C GLY A 14 -5.26 -9.31 -2.98
N PRO A 15 -6.34 -8.49 -3.07
CA PRO A 15 -6.82 -7.93 -4.33
C PRO A 15 -5.80 -7.09 -5.13
N PHE A 16 -4.70 -6.65 -4.50
CA PHE A 16 -3.63 -5.83 -5.12
C PHE A 16 -2.29 -6.59 -5.30
N PHE A 17 -2.30 -7.91 -5.29
CA PHE A 17 -1.09 -8.75 -5.45
C PHE A 17 -0.57 -8.86 -6.88
N LYS A 18 -0.87 -7.89 -7.76
CA LYS A 18 -0.07 -7.75 -8.98
C LYS A 18 1.28 -7.16 -8.56
N LYS A 19 2.33 -7.99 -8.59
CA LYS A 19 3.72 -7.52 -8.51
C LYS A 19 3.89 -6.41 -9.56
N PRO A 20 4.29 -5.18 -9.18
CA PRO A 20 4.46 -4.13 -10.17
C PRO A 20 5.59 -4.52 -11.12
N ALA A 21 5.23 -4.83 -12.35
CA ALA A 21 6.19 -5.02 -13.44
C ALA A 21 6.78 -3.65 -13.77
N HIS A 22 8.10 -3.53 -13.66
CA HIS A 22 8.94 -2.37 -13.94
C HIS A 22 8.98 -1.23 -12.90
N ARG A 23 10.16 -1.09 -12.27
CA ARG A 23 10.53 -0.03 -11.32
C ARG A 23 10.86 1.32 -11.97
N VAL A 24 10.81 1.43 -13.30
CA VAL A 24 11.33 2.60 -14.04
C VAL A 24 10.27 3.70 -14.19
N PHE A 25 8.98 3.33 -14.21
CA PHE A 25 7.86 4.28 -14.20
C PHE A 25 6.98 4.05 -12.97
N ARG A 26 6.66 5.12 -12.24
CA ARG A 26 5.88 5.17 -10.98
C ARG A 26 4.39 4.78 -11.14
N VAL A 27 4.05 3.96 -12.13
CA VAL A 27 2.69 3.55 -12.44
C VAL A 27 2.38 2.26 -11.69
N VAL A 28 2.03 2.39 -10.41
CA VAL A 28 1.68 1.23 -9.55
C VAL A 28 0.27 0.72 -9.87
N ASN A 29 -0.65 1.65 -10.21
CA ASN A 29 -1.99 1.33 -10.66
C ASN A 29 -2.43 2.34 -11.74
N SER A 30 -2.20 1.97 -13.01
CA SER A 30 -2.46 2.82 -14.17
C SER A 30 -3.92 3.26 -14.25
N GLN A 31 -4.87 2.37 -13.97
CA GLN A 31 -6.30 2.68 -14.05
C GLN A 31 -6.70 3.74 -13.02
N PHE A 32 -6.21 3.61 -11.78
CA PHE A 32 -6.46 4.60 -10.73
C PHE A 32 -5.83 5.94 -11.10
N GLN A 33 -4.53 5.95 -11.43
CA GLN A 33 -3.80 7.20 -11.73
C GLN A 33 -4.42 7.96 -12.91
N TRP A 34 -4.77 7.26 -14.00
CA TRP A 34 -5.41 7.90 -15.15
C TRP A 34 -6.81 8.39 -14.86
N LYS A 35 -7.62 7.66 -14.08
CA LYS A 35 -8.97 8.11 -13.72
C LYS A 35 -8.93 9.49 -13.04
N TYR A 36 -8.11 9.64 -12.00
CA TYR A 36 -8.02 10.91 -11.27
C TYR A 36 -7.29 12.00 -12.05
N THR A 37 -6.23 11.67 -12.79
CA THR A 37 -5.51 12.64 -13.62
C THR A 37 -6.40 13.19 -14.74
N LEU A 38 -7.19 12.33 -15.40
CA LEU A 38 -8.16 12.75 -16.42
C LEU A 38 -9.27 13.60 -15.82
N SER A 39 -9.83 13.22 -14.67
CA SER A 39 -10.84 14.04 -13.99
C SER A 39 -10.31 15.44 -13.66
N LEU A 40 -9.08 15.54 -13.15
CA LEU A 40 -8.43 16.81 -12.85
C LEU A 40 -8.18 17.62 -14.14
N MET A 41 -7.69 16.97 -15.20
CA MET A 41 -7.47 17.61 -16.50
C MET A 41 -8.77 18.15 -17.10
N VAL A 42 -9.85 17.37 -17.10
CA VAL A 42 -11.16 17.79 -17.60
C VAL A 42 -11.68 18.97 -16.79
N PHE A 43 -11.59 18.91 -15.46
CA PHE A 43 -12.00 20.02 -14.60
C PHE A 43 -11.26 21.32 -14.92
N LEU A 44 -9.93 21.26 -15.08
CA LEU A 44 -9.12 22.42 -15.44
C LEU A 44 -9.42 22.94 -16.85
N LEU A 45 -9.59 22.06 -17.83
CA LEU A 45 -9.92 22.47 -19.21
C LEU A 45 -11.31 23.09 -19.31
N VAL A 46 -12.29 22.56 -18.58
CA VAL A 46 -13.63 23.15 -18.50
C VAL A 46 -13.55 24.53 -17.86
N SER A 47 -12.87 24.66 -16.72
CA SER A 47 -12.66 25.95 -16.05
C SER A 47 -11.96 26.96 -16.98
N LEU A 48 -10.90 26.53 -17.66
CA LEU A 48 -10.19 27.36 -18.63
C LEU A 48 -11.10 27.78 -19.79
N SER A 49 -11.96 26.88 -20.28
CA SER A 49 -12.90 27.19 -21.36
C SER A 49 -13.89 28.28 -20.98
N PHE A 50 -14.36 28.32 -19.73
CA PHE A 50 -15.24 29.40 -19.25
C PHE A 50 -14.59 30.78 -19.31
N PHE A 51 -13.27 30.87 -19.16
CA PHE A 51 -12.52 32.12 -19.31
C PHE A 51 -12.09 32.38 -20.76
N MET A 52 -11.56 31.36 -21.45
CA MET A 52 -11.02 31.50 -22.80
C MET A 52 -12.11 31.82 -23.84
N ALA A 53 -13.31 31.25 -23.72
CA ALA A 53 -14.38 31.49 -24.69
C ALA A 53 -14.79 32.98 -24.79
N PRO A 54 -15.14 33.68 -23.69
CA PRO A 54 -15.43 35.12 -23.76
C PRO A 54 -14.19 35.94 -24.12
N SER A 55 -13.01 35.63 -23.58
CA SER A 55 -11.77 36.34 -23.95
C SER A 55 -11.49 36.27 -25.44
N TRP A 56 -11.65 35.10 -26.06
CA TRP A 56 -11.47 34.89 -27.49
C TRP A 56 -12.50 35.68 -28.32
N TYR A 57 -13.75 35.71 -27.87
CA TYR A 57 -14.80 36.51 -28.50
C TYR A 57 -14.45 38.00 -28.50
N PHE A 58 -14.09 38.57 -27.34
CA PHE A 58 -13.71 39.97 -27.23
C PHE A 58 -12.45 40.31 -28.01
N LEU A 59 -11.45 39.42 -28.02
CA LEU A 59 -10.20 39.63 -28.75
C LEU A 59 -10.46 39.71 -30.26
N ASN A 60 -11.26 38.79 -30.81
CA ASN A 60 -11.65 38.85 -32.22
C ASN A 60 -12.47 40.08 -32.56
N GLN A 61 -13.41 40.47 -31.69
CA GLN A 61 -14.21 41.68 -31.89
C GLN A 61 -13.33 42.94 -31.92
N ASN A 62 -12.41 43.07 -30.96
CA ASN A 62 -11.49 44.21 -30.87
C ASN A 62 -10.58 44.30 -32.09
N TYR A 63 -9.98 43.18 -32.50
CA TYR A 63 -9.12 43.16 -33.68
C TYR A 63 -9.88 43.40 -35.00
N ALA A 64 -11.15 42.98 -35.10
CA ALA A 64 -11.99 43.32 -36.24
C ALA A 64 -12.22 44.84 -36.34
N ILE A 65 -12.43 45.51 -35.21
CA ILE A 65 -12.57 46.98 -35.13
C ILE A 65 -11.24 47.66 -35.50
N PHE A 66 -10.12 47.24 -34.90
CA PHE A 66 -8.81 47.82 -35.20
C PHE A 66 -8.41 47.66 -36.66
N ASN A 67 -8.68 46.50 -37.27
CA ASN A 67 -8.42 46.27 -38.68
C ASN A 67 -9.25 47.18 -39.61
N ARG A 68 -10.48 47.56 -39.21
CA ARG A 68 -11.30 48.51 -39.98
C ARG A 68 -10.76 49.93 -39.86
N LEU A 69 -10.39 50.36 -38.65
CA LEU A 69 -9.82 51.69 -38.38
C LEU A 69 -8.46 51.87 -39.06
N ALA A 70 -7.56 50.89 -38.94
CA ALA A 70 -6.22 50.95 -39.51
C ALA A 70 -6.22 51.05 -41.05
N ARG A 71 -7.20 50.46 -41.74
CA ARG A 71 -7.34 50.62 -43.20
C ARG A 71 -7.60 52.06 -43.63
N VAL A 72 -8.28 52.84 -42.79
CA VAL A 72 -8.68 54.22 -43.10
C VAL A 72 -7.63 55.22 -42.62
N ALA A 73 -7.09 55.03 -41.42
CA ALA A 73 -6.15 55.97 -40.80
C ALA A 73 -4.69 55.71 -41.23
N GLU A 74 -4.18 54.51 -41.03
CA GLU A 74 -2.77 54.17 -41.23
C GLU A 74 -2.59 52.72 -41.69
N PRO A 75 -2.54 52.46 -43.01
CA PRO A 75 -2.51 51.10 -43.55
C PRO A 75 -1.23 50.34 -43.20
N GLN A 76 -0.15 51.03 -42.82
CA GLN A 76 1.11 50.42 -42.38
C GLN A 76 0.98 49.61 -41.07
N LEU A 77 -0.04 49.89 -40.25
CA LEU A 77 -0.30 49.18 -39.00
C LEU A 77 -0.93 47.78 -39.21
N LEU A 78 -1.51 47.52 -40.39
CA LEU A 78 -2.21 46.26 -40.66
C LEU A 78 -1.30 45.03 -40.54
N GLU A 79 -0.05 45.15 -40.97
CA GLU A 79 0.91 44.06 -40.87
C GLU A 79 1.29 43.77 -39.41
N HIS A 80 1.43 44.83 -38.60
CA HIS A 80 1.72 44.73 -37.17
C HIS A 80 0.57 44.06 -36.41
N LEU A 81 -0.67 44.51 -36.63
CA LEU A 81 -1.88 43.91 -36.06
C LEU A 81 -2.01 42.43 -36.44
N ARG A 82 -1.74 42.08 -37.70
CA ARG A 82 -1.80 40.68 -38.14
C ARG A 82 -0.73 39.83 -37.45
N ARG A 83 0.49 40.35 -37.30
CA ARG A 83 1.59 39.66 -36.64
C ARG A 83 1.31 39.44 -35.16
N GLU A 84 0.78 40.45 -34.48
CA GLU A 84 0.39 40.37 -33.07
C GLU A 84 -0.69 39.31 -32.84
N MET A 85 -1.71 39.25 -33.71
CA MET A 85 -2.74 38.20 -33.66
C MET A 85 -2.13 36.79 -33.76
N TRP A 86 -1.18 36.57 -34.66
CA TRP A 86 -0.49 35.27 -34.77
C TRP A 86 0.32 34.92 -33.53
N TRP A 87 0.99 35.90 -32.92
CA TRP A 87 1.68 35.71 -31.64
C TRP A 87 0.71 35.36 -30.52
N LEU A 88 -0.43 36.03 -30.43
CA LEU A 88 -1.46 35.74 -29.43
C LEU A 88 -2.03 34.33 -29.59
N ILE A 89 -2.31 33.90 -30.82
CA ILE A 89 -2.75 32.53 -31.12
C ILE A 89 -1.66 31.52 -30.74
N GLY A 90 -0.43 31.74 -31.18
CA GLY A 90 0.70 30.86 -30.89
C GLY A 90 0.94 30.72 -29.39
N PHE A 91 0.92 31.83 -28.65
CA PHE A 91 1.08 31.84 -27.20
C PHE A 91 -0.09 31.14 -26.48
N SER A 92 -1.32 31.31 -26.98
CA SER A 92 -2.50 30.63 -26.43
C SER A 92 -2.41 29.11 -26.59
N ILE A 93 -2.02 28.64 -27.78
CA ILE A 93 -1.81 27.20 -28.05
C ILE A 93 -0.69 26.66 -27.15
N PHE A 94 0.45 27.34 -27.11
CA PHE A 94 1.57 26.96 -26.26
C PHE A 94 1.17 26.87 -24.77
N SER A 95 0.39 27.84 -24.29
CA SER A 95 -0.09 27.87 -22.91
C SER A 95 -1.01 26.69 -22.59
N ILE A 96 -1.95 26.36 -23.48
CA ILE A 96 -2.85 25.20 -23.31
C ILE A 96 -2.04 23.89 -23.33
N SER A 97 -1.13 23.73 -24.28
CA SER A 97 -0.28 22.54 -24.38
C SER A 97 0.60 22.37 -23.13
N SER A 98 1.23 23.46 -22.67
CA SER A 98 2.04 23.47 -21.44
C SER A 98 1.20 23.10 -20.22
N LEU A 99 -0.01 23.65 -20.10
CA LEU A 99 -0.94 23.33 -19.02
C LEU A 99 -1.26 21.82 -19.00
N ILE A 100 -1.56 21.20 -20.15
CA ILE A 100 -1.87 19.76 -20.23
C ILE A 100 -0.67 18.92 -19.76
N VAL A 101 0.53 19.24 -20.22
CA VAL A 101 1.77 18.52 -19.86
C VAL A 101 2.04 18.62 -18.37
N VAL A 102 2.04 19.84 -17.83
CA VAL A 102 2.30 20.09 -16.40
C VAL A 102 1.23 19.42 -15.54
N THR A 103 -0.04 19.56 -15.90
CA THR A 103 -1.15 18.96 -15.16
C THR A 103 -1.05 17.44 -15.13
N THR A 104 -0.72 16.82 -16.26
CA THR A 104 -0.56 15.37 -16.33
C THR A 104 0.62 14.91 -15.48
N TRP A 105 1.74 15.63 -15.54
CA TRP A 105 2.91 15.32 -14.71
C TRP A 105 2.61 15.45 -13.21
N VAL A 106 1.95 16.53 -12.78
CA VAL A 106 1.54 16.74 -11.38
C VAL A 106 0.52 15.69 -10.94
N GLY A 107 -0.51 15.41 -11.74
CA GLY A 107 -1.54 14.42 -11.42
C GLY A 107 -0.97 13.02 -11.25
N LEU A 108 -0.08 12.59 -12.14
CA LEU A 108 0.61 11.30 -12.02
C LEU A 108 1.53 11.26 -10.80
N LYS A 109 2.26 12.34 -10.51
CA LYS A 109 3.15 12.41 -9.33
C LYS A 109 2.36 12.33 -8.02
N MET A 110 1.29 13.11 -7.89
CA MET A 110 0.44 13.15 -6.71
C MET A 110 -0.25 11.79 -6.49
N THR A 111 -0.86 11.23 -7.52
CA THR A 111 -1.53 9.92 -7.39
C THR A 111 -0.56 8.78 -7.08
N ALA A 112 0.70 8.85 -7.55
CA ALA A 112 1.73 7.88 -7.20
C ALA A 112 2.14 7.96 -5.71
N ASN A 113 2.26 9.16 -5.15
CA ASN A 113 2.56 9.39 -3.73
C ASN A 113 1.44 8.93 -2.78
N ILE A 114 0.20 8.90 -3.27
CA ILE A 114 -0.98 8.43 -2.54
C ILE A 114 -1.09 6.89 -2.62
N ILE A 115 -1.08 6.31 -3.81
CA ILE A 115 -1.39 4.89 -4.00
C ILE A 115 -0.23 3.97 -3.59
N GLY A 116 1.01 4.45 -3.74
CA GLY A 116 2.22 3.70 -3.38
C GLY A 116 2.23 3.22 -1.92
N PRO A 117 2.13 4.12 -0.93
CA PRO A 117 2.12 3.75 0.49
C PRO A 117 0.90 2.89 0.86
N LEU A 118 -0.27 3.15 0.27
CA LEU A 118 -1.48 2.35 0.52
C LEU A 118 -1.30 0.87 0.12
N ILE A 119 -0.78 0.61 -1.07
CA ILE A 119 -0.52 -0.76 -1.55
C ILE A 119 0.57 -1.43 -0.71
N SER A 120 1.61 -0.68 -0.31
CA SER A 120 2.66 -1.20 0.57
C SER A 120 2.08 -1.61 1.93
N MET A 121 1.24 -0.75 2.51
CA MET A 121 0.60 -0.97 3.80
C MET A 121 -0.36 -2.16 3.76
N GLU A 122 -1.19 -2.25 2.73
CA GLU A 122 -2.10 -3.38 2.56
C GLU A 122 -1.35 -4.71 2.48
N ARG A 123 -0.26 -4.77 1.72
CA ARG A 123 0.60 -5.97 1.64
C ARG A 123 1.19 -6.32 3.00
N HIS A 124 1.60 -5.32 3.77
CA HIS A 124 2.12 -5.54 5.12
C HIS A 124 1.02 -6.05 6.06
N ILE A 125 -0.17 -5.46 6.02
CA ILE A 125 -1.34 -5.91 6.79
C ILE A 125 -1.64 -7.37 6.49
N TRP A 126 -1.69 -7.76 5.21
CA TRP A 126 -1.94 -9.15 4.81
C TRP A 126 -0.93 -10.15 5.38
N LYS A 127 0.35 -9.78 5.44
CA LYS A 127 1.38 -10.63 6.08
C LYS A 127 1.11 -10.79 7.57
N VAL A 128 0.83 -9.69 8.26
CA VAL A 128 0.53 -9.72 9.70
C VAL A 128 -0.73 -10.55 9.98
N THR A 129 -1.79 -10.38 9.19
CA THR A 129 -3.06 -11.13 9.40
C THR A 129 -2.95 -12.61 9.06
N THR A 130 -2.06 -13.00 8.13
CA THR A 130 -1.77 -14.41 7.83
C THR A 130 -0.79 -15.05 8.82
N GLY A 131 -0.35 -14.28 9.82
CA GLY A 131 0.53 -14.75 10.89
C GLY A 131 2.01 -14.70 10.53
N ASP A 132 2.43 -13.93 9.53
CA ASP A 132 3.85 -13.63 9.30
C ASP A 132 4.24 -12.33 10.00
N TRP A 133 4.83 -12.47 11.18
CA TRP A 133 5.32 -11.38 12.05
C TRP A 133 6.83 -11.18 11.93
N SER A 134 7.46 -11.86 10.97
CA SER A 134 8.90 -11.76 10.70
C SER A 134 9.27 -10.49 9.91
N SER A 135 8.27 -9.82 9.34
CA SER A 135 8.47 -8.62 8.55
C SER A 135 9.07 -7.49 9.39
N PRO A 136 10.02 -6.72 8.84
CA PRO A 136 10.58 -5.55 9.52
C PRO A 136 9.50 -4.49 9.72
N ASP A 137 9.77 -3.51 10.60
CA ASP A 137 8.88 -2.38 10.82
C ASP A 137 8.44 -1.72 9.51
N PHE A 138 7.15 -1.43 9.41
CA PHE A 138 6.57 -0.78 8.25
C PHE A 138 7.12 0.64 8.11
N LYS A 139 7.68 0.94 6.92
CA LYS A 139 8.21 2.26 6.58
C LYS A 139 7.78 2.63 5.17
N ILE A 140 7.39 3.89 4.99
CA ILE A 140 7.10 4.49 3.69
C ILE A 140 8.16 5.54 3.34
N ARG A 141 8.11 6.11 2.13
CA ARG A 141 9.08 7.14 1.73
C ARG A 141 8.76 8.47 2.40
N SER A 142 9.77 9.34 2.48
CA SER A 142 9.63 10.67 3.08
C SER A 142 8.66 11.58 2.34
N GLU A 143 8.55 11.40 1.03
CA GLU A 143 7.73 12.21 0.13
C GLU A 143 6.29 11.69 -0.08
N ASP A 144 5.92 10.61 0.61
CA ASP A 144 4.59 10.01 0.52
C ASP A 144 3.60 10.75 1.45
N ASP A 145 2.37 10.94 0.98
CA ASP A 145 1.39 11.81 1.66
C ASP A 145 0.79 11.20 2.95
N PHE A 146 0.94 9.90 3.15
CA PHE A 146 0.32 9.15 4.27
C PHE A 146 1.29 8.81 5.41
N ARG A 147 2.25 9.71 5.70
CA ARG A 147 3.27 9.45 6.72
C ARG A 147 2.69 9.23 8.11
N ASP A 148 1.74 10.05 8.54
CA ASP A 148 1.12 9.94 9.86
C ASP A 148 0.35 8.62 10.01
N LEU A 149 -0.32 8.19 8.93
CA LEU A 149 -1.03 6.91 8.89
C LEU A 149 -0.05 5.73 8.95
N ALA A 150 1.06 5.81 8.22
CA ALA A 150 2.10 4.78 8.26
C ALA A 150 2.76 4.69 9.64
N GLU A 151 2.96 5.83 10.31
CA GLU A 151 3.49 5.88 11.67
C GLU A 151 2.52 5.28 12.68
N ALA A 152 1.24 5.68 12.66
CA ALA A 152 0.20 5.09 13.48
C ALA A 152 0.08 3.58 13.27
N TYR A 153 0.13 3.13 12.02
CA TYR A 153 0.15 1.70 11.68
C TYR A 153 1.41 1.00 12.21
N SER A 154 2.59 1.62 12.10
CA SER A 154 3.82 1.06 12.65
C SER A 154 3.75 0.91 14.17
N TYR A 155 3.15 1.85 14.89
CA TYR A 155 2.93 1.72 16.33
C TYR A 155 1.98 0.56 16.66
N LEU A 156 0.87 0.44 15.92
CA LEU A 156 -0.06 -0.68 16.07
C LEU A 156 0.65 -2.02 15.84
N TYR A 157 1.43 -2.14 14.77
CA TYR A 157 2.18 -3.35 14.46
C TYR A 157 3.17 -3.72 15.58
N ARG A 158 3.94 -2.74 16.08
CA ARG A 158 4.89 -2.95 17.19
C ARG A 158 4.16 -3.40 18.47
N SER A 159 3.02 -2.80 18.78
CA SER A 159 2.21 -3.17 19.94
C SER A 159 1.71 -4.61 19.84
N LEU A 160 1.14 -4.98 18.69
CA LEU A 160 0.66 -6.33 18.44
C LEU A 160 1.81 -7.35 18.49
N LYS A 161 2.98 -7.01 17.95
CA LYS A 161 4.15 -7.88 17.95
C LYS A 161 4.67 -8.10 19.38
N ALA A 162 4.79 -7.02 20.16
CA ALA A 162 5.19 -7.10 21.55
C ALA A 162 4.21 -7.92 22.39
N GLN A 163 2.90 -7.84 22.10
CA GLN A 163 1.90 -8.69 22.73
C GLN A 163 2.07 -10.16 22.35
N ALA A 164 2.31 -10.48 21.08
CA ALA A 164 2.55 -11.86 20.65
C ALA A 164 3.82 -12.46 21.30
N GLU A 165 4.87 -11.66 21.45
CA GLU A 165 6.09 -12.04 22.16
C GLU A 165 5.86 -12.25 23.66
N SER A 166 5.05 -11.41 24.31
CA SER A 166 4.72 -11.57 25.73
C SER A 166 3.85 -12.80 25.99
N GLU A 167 2.87 -13.07 25.11
CA GLU A 167 2.07 -14.30 25.13
C GLU A 167 2.94 -15.54 25.00
N LEU A 168 3.91 -15.55 24.07
CA LEU A 168 4.84 -16.68 23.94
C LEU A 168 5.65 -16.89 25.22
N LYS A 169 6.17 -15.82 25.83
CA LYS A 169 6.91 -15.90 27.11
C LYS A 169 6.03 -16.41 28.26
N LEU A 170 4.73 -16.13 28.25
CA LEU A 170 3.80 -16.66 29.25
C LEU A 170 3.55 -18.15 29.02
N LEU A 171 3.33 -18.57 27.77
CA LEU A 171 3.15 -19.98 27.41
C LEU A 171 4.38 -20.82 27.78
N GLU A 172 5.58 -20.28 27.59
CA GLU A 172 6.84 -20.93 27.99
C GLU A 172 6.98 -21.14 29.51
N LYS A 173 6.24 -20.37 30.32
CA LYS A 173 6.26 -20.50 31.79
C LYS A 173 5.22 -21.49 32.30
N ILE A 174 4.23 -21.88 31.49
CA ILE A 174 3.18 -22.82 31.90
C ILE A 174 3.80 -24.21 31.98
N HIS A 175 3.84 -24.76 33.20
CA HIS A 175 4.27 -26.14 33.43
C HIS A 175 3.02 -27.03 33.54
N ILE A 176 2.84 -27.93 32.58
CA ILE A 176 1.76 -28.93 32.61
C ILE A 176 2.37 -30.27 33.01
N PRO A 177 1.85 -30.94 34.05
CA PRO A 177 2.28 -32.29 34.41
C PRO A 177 2.14 -33.25 33.21
N PRO A 178 3.12 -34.14 32.97
CA PRO A 178 3.12 -35.06 31.81
C PRO A 178 1.94 -36.04 31.79
N GLU A 179 1.25 -36.18 32.92
CA GLU A 179 0.08 -37.05 33.09
C GLU A 179 -1.11 -36.60 32.23
N HIS A 180 -1.22 -35.30 31.93
CA HIS A 180 -2.25 -34.75 31.05
C HIS A 180 -1.73 -34.58 29.61
N ARG A 181 -1.55 -35.71 28.91
CA ARG A 181 -1.00 -35.77 27.54
C ARG A 181 -1.67 -34.79 26.56
N ASP A 182 -2.99 -34.66 26.58
CA ASP A 182 -3.72 -33.80 25.64
C ASP A 182 -3.43 -32.33 25.86
N ALA A 183 -3.39 -31.89 27.13
CA ALA A 183 -3.07 -30.51 27.49
C ALA A 183 -1.61 -30.17 27.17
N PHE A 184 -0.70 -31.11 27.42
CA PHE A 184 0.73 -30.98 27.07
C PHE A 184 0.94 -30.84 25.56
N ASN A 185 0.31 -31.72 24.76
CA ASN A 185 0.39 -31.67 23.29
C ASN A 185 -0.23 -30.39 22.72
N ALA A 186 -1.36 -29.93 23.28
CA ALA A 186 -2.01 -28.69 22.89
C ALA A 186 -1.12 -27.46 23.17
N LEU A 187 -0.48 -27.39 24.33
CA LEU A 187 0.45 -26.31 24.69
C LEU A 187 1.65 -26.27 23.73
N HIS A 188 2.30 -27.40 23.49
CA HIS A 188 3.42 -27.49 22.55
C HIS A 188 3.03 -27.09 21.13
N SER A 189 1.87 -27.56 20.66
CA SER A 189 1.34 -27.18 19.34
C SER A 189 1.10 -25.67 19.23
N LEU A 190 0.61 -25.04 20.29
CA LEU A 190 0.33 -23.61 20.34
C LEU A 190 1.62 -22.79 20.39
N MET A 191 2.62 -23.23 21.17
CA MET A 191 3.96 -22.63 21.19
C MET A 191 4.64 -22.72 19.83
N ASP A 192 4.58 -23.88 19.17
CA ASP A 192 5.16 -24.08 17.84
C ASP A 192 4.48 -23.19 16.79
N LEU A 193 3.16 -23.02 16.86
CA LEU A 193 2.42 -22.12 15.99
C LEU A 193 2.88 -20.67 16.19
N LYS A 194 2.94 -20.19 17.43
CA LYS A 194 3.40 -18.83 17.76
C LYS A 194 4.87 -18.59 17.37
N ARG A 195 5.74 -19.58 17.55
CA ARG A 195 7.15 -19.49 17.11
C ARG A 195 7.28 -19.44 15.59
N LYS A 196 6.51 -20.26 14.86
CA LYS A 196 6.45 -20.21 13.39
C LYS A 196 5.99 -18.84 12.89
N GLN A 197 5.02 -18.23 13.56
CA GLN A 197 4.52 -16.90 13.21
C GLN A 197 5.60 -15.81 13.31
N MET A 198 6.52 -15.94 14.27
CA MET A 198 7.63 -15.01 14.50
C MET A 198 8.93 -15.42 13.79
N ASN A 199 8.91 -16.49 12.99
CA ASN A 199 10.09 -17.11 12.38
C ASN A 199 11.20 -17.46 13.40
N LEU A 200 10.80 -17.86 14.60
CA LEU A 200 11.69 -18.33 15.66
C LEU A 200 11.95 -19.84 15.50
N LYS A 201 13.19 -20.28 15.73
CA LYS A 201 13.53 -21.70 15.70
C LYS A 201 12.78 -22.46 16.82
N PRO A 202 12.34 -23.71 16.57
CA PRO A 202 11.80 -24.55 17.64
C PRO A 202 12.86 -24.71 18.74
N PRO A 203 12.45 -24.90 20.00
CA PRO A 203 13.41 -25.13 21.07
C PRO A 203 14.16 -26.41 20.74
N SER A 204 15.48 -26.42 20.96
CA SER A 204 16.27 -27.66 20.90
C SER A 204 15.53 -28.72 21.73
N PRO A 205 15.42 -29.98 21.28
CA PRO A 205 14.77 -31.05 22.03
C PRO A 205 15.63 -31.52 23.22
N GLU A 206 16.26 -30.59 23.92
CA GLU A 206 16.79 -30.84 25.24
C GLU A 206 15.62 -30.73 26.21
N LEU A 207 14.87 -31.83 26.31
CA LEU A 207 14.12 -32.14 27.52
C LEU A 207 15.03 -31.82 28.71
N PRO A 208 14.61 -30.94 29.64
CA PRO A 208 15.39 -30.70 30.85
C PRO A 208 15.70 -32.05 31.48
N ASP A 209 16.92 -32.25 32.00
CA ASP A 209 17.40 -33.56 32.46
C ASP A 209 16.52 -34.19 33.56
N GLU A 210 15.62 -33.41 34.16
CA GLU A 210 14.54 -33.86 35.04
C GLU A 210 13.47 -34.70 34.33
N TRP A 211 13.14 -34.40 33.08
CA TRP A 211 12.13 -35.11 32.28
C TRP A 211 12.68 -36.40 31.66
N LYS A 212 13.97 -36.42 31.30
CA LYS A 212 14.67 -37.67 30.92
C LYS A 212 14.65 -38.65 32.10
N ARG A 213 14.85 -38.15 33.33
CA ARG A 213 14.77 -38.95 34.56
C ARG A 213 13.34 -39.45 34.84
N ALA A 214 12.31 -38.64 34.64
CA ALA A 214 10.92 -39.06 34.83
C ALA A 214 10.48 -40.18 33.87
N ILE A 215 10.93 -40.15 32.61
CA ILE A 215 10.63 -41.20 31.62
C ILE A 215 11.38 -42.52 31.93
N HIS A 216 12.58 -42.44 32.52
CA HIS A 216 13.36 -43.61 32.94
C HIS A 216 13.03 -44.12 34.35
N ALA A 217 12.29 -43.36 35.16
CA ALA A 217 11.90 -43.73 36.53
C ALA A 217 10.58 -44.53 36.60
N VAL A 218 9.83 -44.64 35.49
CA VAL A 218 8.69 -45.57 35.41
C VAL A 218 9.26 -46.97 35.21
N PRO A 219 9.10 -47.90 36.18
CA PRO A 219 9.57 -49.27 36.02
C PRO A 219 8.82 -49.91 34.84
N PRO A 220 9.49 -50.72 34.00
CA PRO A 220 8.78 -51.51 33.01
C PRO A 220 7.77 -52.40 33.74
N GLU A 221 6.49 -52.29 33.38
CA GLU A 221 5.48 -53.25 33.83
C GLU A 221 6.02 -54.66 33.58
N ALA A 222 6.07 -55.44 34.65
CA ALA A 222 6.62 -56.79 34.62
C ALA A 222 5.88 -57.64 33.58
N PRO A 223 6.59 -58.33 32.67
CA PRO A 223 5.95 -59.19 31.70
C PRO A 223 5.50 -60.48 32.41
N GLY A 224 4.19 -60.63 32.62
CA GLY A 224 3.57 -61.94 32.75
C GLY A 224 2.74 -62.16 34.02
N SER A 225 1.42 -62.06 33.87
CA SER A 225 0.49 -63.02 34.48
C SER A 225 -0.70 -63.28 33.55
N ARG A 226 -0.45 -64.04 32.48
CA ARG A 226 -1.48 -64.97 32.00
C ARG A 226 -1.70 -66.02 33.08
N ARG A 227 -2.91 -66.09 33.66
CA ARG A 227 -3.62 -67.30 34.11
C ARG A 227 -5.10 -66.87 34.23
N ALA A 228 -5.96 -67.22 33.29
CA ALA A 228 -6.69 -68.49 33.26
C ALA A 228 -7.43 -68.73 34.59
N SER A 229 -8.67 -68.24 34.72
CA SER A 229 -9.91 -69.01 34.85
C SER A 229 -11.11 -68.08 34.69
#